data_AF-A0A0M2JVW8-F1
#
_entry.id   AF-A0A0M2JVW8-F1
#
_cell.length_a   1.000
_cell.length_b   1.000
_cell.length_c   1.000
_cell.angle_alpha   90.00
_cell.angle_beta   90.00
_cell.angle_gamma   90.00
#
_symmetry.space_group_name_H-M   'P 1'
#
loop_
_entity.id
_entity.type
_entity.pdbx_description
1 polymer ?
#
loop_
_entity_poly.entity_id
_entity_poly.type
_entity_poly.pdbx_seq_one_letter_code
_entity_poly.pdbx_strand_id
1 'polypeptide(L)'
;MAPIDIDRDAARDAAQNELSKAIYPRPSLTDQLLEWLDRLLYRITSEAASLPGGWVTVTVLLLLAVIAGLVVIRIARRAMRSSGTADDELFAGHVLTAAEHRATAQRHAAQAEWTPAIGHRLRAVARQLEEDGVLSAAAGRTATELAQDAGRALPDRASEFVSAAGVFNDVSYGEVPGTEDRYQTVAALDDALGRRPSTGAASQASSAQPPWAPVR
;
A
#
# COMPACT_ATOMS: atom_id res chain seq x y z
N MET A 1 73.15 37.97 16.27
CA MET A 1 72.01 37.08 15.97
C MET A 1 70.89 37.45 16.93
N ALA A 2 70.02 38.37 16.51
CA ALA A 2 68.93 38.88 17.35
C ALA A 2 67.79 37.85 17.37
N PRO A 3 67.19 37.56 18.54
CA PRO A 3 66.13 36.57 18.64
C PRO A 3 64.88 37.11 17.92
N ILE A 4 64.27 36.27 17.09
CA ILE A 4 62.97 36.56 16.49
C ILE A 4 61.96 36.57 17.64
N ASP A 5 61.58 37.76 18.10
CA ASP A 5 60.51 37.95 19.08
C ASP A 5 59.18 37.89 18.32
N ILE A 6 58.65 36.67 18.16
CA ILE A 6 57.27 36.51 17.70
C ILE A 6 56.41 36.93 18.88
N ASP A 7 55.80 38.11 18.76
CA ASP A 7 54.87 38.63 19.74
C ASP A 7 53.79 37.58 20.05
N ARG A 8 53.43 37.46 21.32
CA ARG A 8 52.60 36.37 21.85
C ARG A 8 51.27 36.27 21.12
N ASP A 9 50.73 37.41 20.70
CA ASP A 9 49.47 37.51 19.98
C ASP A 9 49.62 37.08 18.51
N ALA A 10 50.74 37.39 17.86
CA ALA A 10 51.05 36.89 16.51
C ALA A 10 51.25 35.37 16.48
N ALA A 11 51.86 34.79 17.51
CA ALA A 11 51.95 33.33 17.67
C ALA A 11 50.59 32.69 17.92
N ARG A 12 49.70 33.37 18.67
CA ARG A 12 48.33 32.93 18.93
C ARG A 12 47.50 32.87 17.65
N ASP A 13 47.56 33.92 16.84
CA ASP A 13 46.80 34.03 15.59
C ASP A 13 47.31 33.04 14.55
N ALA A 14 48.63 32.86 14.44
CA ALA A 14 49.21 31.85 13.56
C ALA A 14 48.80 30.42 13.96
N ALA A 15 48.78 30.11 15.26
CA ALA A 15 48.35 28.82 15.77
C ALA A 15 46.84 28.59 15.59
N GLN A 16 46.01 29.62 15.76
CA GLN A 16 44.56 29.53 15.52
C GLN A 16 44.24 29.35 14.04
N ASN A 17 44.96 30.02 13.15
CA ASN A 17 44.79 29.87 11.71
C ASN A 17 45.15 28.44 11.26
N GLU A 18 46.19 27.84 11.83
CA GLU A 18 46.58 26.45 11.50
C GLU A 18 45.60 25.42 12.08
N LEU A 19 45.07 25.63 13.30
CA LEU A 19 44.03 24.78 13.89
C LEU A 19 42.67 24.90 13.20
N SER A 20 42.41 26.01 12.51
CA SER A 20 41.18 26.22 11.73
C SER A 20 41.16 25.49 10.38
N LYS A 21 42.32 24.98 9.93
CA LYS A 21 42.39 24.12 8.74
C LYS A 21 41.85 22.74 9.12
N ALA A 22 40.67 22.39 8.59
CA ALA A 22 40.11 21.06 8.73
C ALA A 22 40.94 20.05 7.91
N ILE A 23 42.01 19.50 8.50
CA ILE A 23 42.96 18.57 7.86
C ILE A 23 42.39 17.15 7.68
N TYR A 24 41.18 16.87 8.16
CA TYR A 24 40.47 15.63 7.85
C TYR A 24 39.12 15.95 7.21
N PRO A 25 38.93 15.71 5.90
CA PRO A 25 37.61 15.46 5.37
C PRO A 25 37.10 14.22 6.10
N ARG A 26 36.12 14.38 7.00
CA ARG A 26 35.43 13.20 7.51
C ARG A 26 34.77 12.54 6.30
N PRO A 27 34.98 11.24 6.07
CA PRO A 27 34.36 10.57 4.94
C PRO A 27 32.86 10.80 5.08
N SER A 28 32.28 11.39 4.03
CA SER A 28 30.85 11.64 4.02
C SER A 28 30.15 10.29 4.24
N LEU A 29 28.96 10.29 4.86
CA LEU A 29 28.19 9.04 5.02
C LEU A 29 27.99 8.35 3.66
N THR A 30 27.97 9.14 2.59
CA THR A 30 28.03 8.73 1.19
C THR A 30 29.33 8.02 0.81
N ASP A 31 30.50 8.51 1.18
CA ASP A 31 31.78 7.84 0.88
C ASP A 31 31.89 6.49 1.61
N GLN A 32 31.44 6.43 2.86
CA GLN A 32 31.42 5.17 3.62
C GLN A 32 30.46 4.16 3.00
N LEU A 33 29.31 4.63 2.50
CA LEU A 33 28.34 3.81 1.79
C LEU A 33 28.89 3.31 0.45
N LEU A 34 29.59 4.18 -0.29
CA LEU A 34 30.20 3.83 -1.58
C LEU A 34 31.34 2.83 -1.42
N GLU A 35 32.20 3.00 -0.41
CA GLU A 35 33.23 1.99 -0.12
C GLU A 35 32.64 0.67 0.36
N TRP A 36 31.56 0.70 1.15
CA TRP A 36 30.85 -0.52 1.55
C TRP A 36 30.26 -1.23 0.32
N LEU A 37 29.67 -0.48 -0.61
CA LEU A 37 29.11 -1.02 -1.85
C LEU A 37 30.20 -1.62 -2.74
N ASP A 38 31.32 -0.94 -2.89
CA ASP A 38 32.45 -1.40 -3.71
C ASP A 38 33.07 -2.69 -3.12
N ARG A 39 33.23 -2.76 -1.79
CA ARG A 39 33.63 -3.99 -1.09
C ARG A 39 32.64 -5.14 -1.30
N LEU A 40 31.35 -4.85 -1.30
CA LEU A 40 30.31 -5.86 -1.53
C LEU A 40 30.35 -6.37 -2.96
N LEU A 41 30.49 -5.49 -3.95
CA LEU A 41 30.60 -5.83 -5.36
C LEU A 41 31.86 -6.64 -5.64
N TYR A 42 33.00 -6.26 -5.06
CA TYR A 42 34.25 -6.99 -5.18
C TYR A 42 34.11 -8.40 -4.60
N ARG A 43 33.52 -8.55 -3.40
CA ARG A 43 33.30 -9.87 -2.78
C ARG A 43 32.40 -10.76 -3.63
N ILE A 44 31.29 -10.22 -4.14
CA ILE A 44 30.38 -10.96 -5.02
C ILE A 44 31.11 -11.40 -6.29
N THR A 45 31.87 -10.51 -6.91
CA THR A 45 32.59 -10.80 -8.17
C THR A 45 33.73 -11.79 -7.97
N SER A 46 34.47 -11.71 -6.85
CA SER A 46 35.55 -12.63 -6.53
C SER A 46 35.05 -14.03 -6.14
N GLU A 47 33.91 -14.12 -5.44
CA GLU A 47 33.33 -15.41 -5.04
C GLU A 47 32.48 -16.05 -6.16
N ALA A 48 31.96 -15.24 -7.10
CA ALA A 48 31.21 -15.70 -8.27
C ALA A 48 31.97 -16.69 -9.16
N ALA A 49 33.31 -16.60 -9.20
CA ALA A 49 34.16 -17.51 -9.98
C ALA A 49 34.25 -18.93 -9.40
N SER A 50 33.89 -19.12 -8.12
CA SER A 50 34.02 -20.40 -7.41
C SER A 50 32.71 -21.19 -7.26
N LEU A 51 31.56 -20.60 -7.64
CA LEU A 51 30.24 -21.24 -7.52
C LEU A 51 29.89 -22.06 -8.78
N PRO A 52 29.33 -23.29 -8.63
CA PRO A 52 28.78 -24.03 -9.75
C PRO A 52 27.66 -23.20 -10.43
N GLY A 53 27.87 -22.79 -11.69
CA GLY A 53 26.96 -21.92 -12.45
C GLY A 53 27.45 -20.49 -12.69
N GLY A 54 28.57 -20.07 -12.08
CA GLY A 54 29.26 -18.81 -12.39
C GLY A 54 28.37 -17.56 -12.40
N TRP A 55 28.54 -16.71 -13.42
CA TRP A 55 27.79 -15.46 -13.59
C TRP A 55 26.27 -15.64 -13.71
N VAL A 56 25.80 -16.83 -14.11
CA VAL A 56 24.36 -17.12 -14.25
C VAL A 56 23.68 -17.14 -12.89
N THR A 57 24.26 -17.82 -11.90
CA THR A 57 23.72 -17.86 -10.53
C THR A 57 23.67 -16.47 -9.90
N VAL A 58 24.71 -15.66 -10.14
CA VAL A 58 24.76 -14.26 -9.68
C VAL A 58 23.69 -13.41 -10.35
N THR A 59 23.50 -13.57 -11.66
CA THR A 59 22.48 -12.84 -12.42
C THR A 59 21.07 -13.19 -11.94
N VAL A 60 20.81 -14.48 -11.70
CA VAL A 60 19.51 -14.93 -11.15
C VAL A 60 19.30 -14.40 -9.74
N LEU A 61 20.31 -14.44 -8.87
CA LEU A 61 20.22 -13.92 -7.50
C LEU A 61 20.00 -12.40 -7.49
N LEU A 62 20.69 -11.67 -8.36
CA LEU A 62 20.53 -10.23 -8.52
C LEU A 62 19.14 -9.89 -9.06
N LEU A 63 18.64 -10.65 -10.04
CA LEU A 63 17.27 -10.50 -10.55
C LEU A 63 16.25 -10.72 -9.42
N LEU A 64 16.41 -11.77 -8.61
CA LEU A 64 15.55 -12.03 -7.46
C LEU A 64 15.62 -10.89 -6.42
N ALA A 65 16.81 -10.35 -6.16
CA ALA A 65 16.99 -9.22 -5.25
C ALA A 65 16.31 -7.94 -5.77
N VAL A 66 16.40 -7.66 -7.08
CA VAL A 66 15.69 -6.54 -7.72
C VAL A 66 14.18 -6.74 -7.61
N ILE A 67 13.67 -7.93 -7.89
CA ILE A 67 12.24 -8.24 -7.75
C ILE A 67 11.80 -8.05 -6.30
N ALA A 68 12.53 -8.59 -5.33
CA ALA A 68 12.24 -8.41 -3.91
C ALA A 68 12.27 -6.92 -3.51
N GLY A 69 13.26 -6.17 -3.98
CA GLY A 69 13.36 -4.72 -3.77
C GLY A 69 12.17 -3.96 -4.35
N LEU A 70 11.73 -4.30 -5.57
CA LEU A 70 10.54 -3.73 -6.20
C LEU A 70 9.27 -4.04 -5.40
N VAL A 71 9.14 -5.25 -4.86
CA VAL A 71 8.01 -5.62 -3.99
C VAL A 71 8.04 -4.80 -2.69
N VAL A 72 9.20 -4.71 -2.02
CA VAL A 72 9.37 -3.90 -0.80
C VAL A 72 9.04 -2.44 -1.08
N ILE A 73 9.58 -1.87 -2.16
CA ILE A 73 9.30 -0.49 -2.57
C ILE A 73 7.82 -0.30 -2.91
N ARG A 74 7.16 -1.28 -3.52
CA ARG A 74 5.72 -1.22 -3.82
C ARG A 74 4.88 -1.24 -2.55
N ILE A 75 5.25 -2.06 -1.57
CA ILE A 75 4.61 -2.11 -0.24
C ILE A 75 4.88 -0.80 0.53
N ALA A 76 6.13 -0.33 0.56
CA ALA A 76 6.52 0.91 1.21
C ALA A 76 5.83 2.13 0.57
N ARG A 77 5.77 2.22 -0.77
CA ARG A 77 5.01 3.28 -1.46
C ARG A 77 3.50 3.19 -1.21
N ARG A 78 2.96 1.99 -0.99
CA ARG A 78 1.56 1.80 -0.57
C ARG A 78 1.34 2.27 0.87
N ALA A 79 2.32 2.03 1.76
CA ALA A 79 2.29 2.49 3.15
C ALA A 79 2.56 4.00 3.29
N MET A 80 3.31 4.62 2.38
CA MET A 80 3.62 6.06 2.42
C MET A 80 2.55 6.93 1.77
N ARG A 81 1.71 6.37 0.89
CA ARG A 81 0.58 7.09 0.30
C ARG A 81 -0.61 7.23 1.26
N SER A 82 -0.53 6.69 2.48
CA SER A 82 -1.56 6.82 3.52
C SER A 82 -1.33 8.01 4.46
N SER A 83 -0.41 8.92 4.16
CA SER A 83 -0.11 10.08 5.01
C SER A 83 -0.74 11.35 4.44
N GLY A 84 -1.97 11.66 4.87
CA GLY A 84 -2.58 12.96 4.62
C GLY A 84 -4.04 13.09 5.04
N THR A 85 -4.30 13.38 6.32
CA THR A 85 -5.19 14.44 6.88
C THR A 85 -5.53 14.13 8.35
N ALA A 86 -5.56 15.16 9.19
CA ALA A 86 -5.34 15.15 10.64
C ALA A 86 -6.54 14.79 11.55
N ASP A 87 -7.41 13.84 11.17
CA ASP A 87 -8.51 13.38 12.04
C ASP A 87 -8.27 11.94 12.52
N ASP A 88 -7.28 11.85 13.41
CA ASP A 88 -6.57 10.63 13.82
C ASP A 88 -7.21 9.91 15.03
N GLU A 89 -8.43 9.36 14.89
CA GLU A 89 -8.92 8.27 15.78
C GLU A 89 -8.73 6.84 15.20
N LEU A 90 -8.49 6.68 13.89
CA LEU A 90 -7.21 6.33 13.24
C LEU A 90 -6.19 5.40 13.97
N PHE A 91 -6.62 4.18 14.31
CA PHE A 91 -5.75 2.99 14.36
C PHE A 91 -6.41 1.72 13.79
N ALA A 92 -7.27 1.87 12.78
CA ALA A 92 -7.59 0.80 11.86
C ALA A 92 -7.11 1.25 10.47
N GLY A 93 -6.14 0.54 9.88
CA GLY A 93 -5.56 0.90 8.58
C GLY A 93 -6.66 1.29 7.61
N HIS A 94 -6.62 2.52 7.09
CA HIS A 94 -7.70 3.16 6.35
C HIS A 94 -8.32 2.20 5.31
N VAL A 95 -9.49 1.65 5.65
CA VAL A 95 -10.28 0.79 4.77
C VAL A 95 -11.08 1.72 3.88
N LEU A 96 -10.80 1.67 2.58
CA LEU A 96 -11.53 2.45 1.58
C LEU A 96 -13.03 2.12 1.65
N THR A 97 -13.85 3.14 1.66
CA THR A 97 -15.31 3.06 1.55
C THR A 97 -15.72 2.51 0.18
N ALA A 98 -16.98 2.08 0.06
CA ALA A 98 -17.52 1.63 -1.23
C ALA A 98 -17.39 2.74 -2.30
N ALA A 99 -17.68 3.99 -1.93
CA ALA A 99 -17.57 5.15 -2.82
C ALA A 99 -16.12 5.41 -3.29
N GLU A 100 -15.13 5.31 -2.41
CA GLU A 100 -13.73 5.50 -2.76
C GLU A 100 -13.20 4.37 -3.67
N HIS A 101 -13.65 3.14 -3.44
CA HIS A 101 -13.38 2.03 -4.34
C HIS A 101 -14.00 2.25 -5.72
N ARG A 102 -15.23 2.78 -5.82
CA ARG A 102 -15.85 3.16 -7.12
C ARG A 102 -15.06 4.24 -7.83
N ALA A 103 -14.69 5.31 -7.12
CA ALA A 103 -13.90 6.40 -7.69
C ALA A 103 -12.53 5.89 -8.20
N THR A 104 -11.88 5.01 -7.45
CA THR A 104 -10.61 4.39 -7.86
C THR A 104 -10.80 3.49 -9.09
N ALA A 105 -11.88 2.70 -9.13
CA ALA A 105 -12.22 1.86 -10.27
C ALA A 105 -12.45 2.71 -11.54
N GLN A 106 -13.18 3.82 -11.42
CA GLN A 106 -13.44 4.73 -12.54
C GLN A 106 -12.16 5.39 -13.06
N ARG A 107 -11.23 5.77 -12.19
CA ARG A 107 -9.92 6.32 -12.60
C ARG A 107 -9.09 5.32 -13.41
N HIS A 108 -9.11 4.04 -13.03
CA HIS A 108 -8.45 2.98 -13.79
C HIS A 108 -9.16 2.72 -15.12
N ALA A 109 -10.50 2.66 -15.13
CA ALA A 109 -11.29 2.49 -16.34
C ALA A 109 -11.06 3.63 -17.35
N ALA A 110 -10.96 4.88 -16.89
CA ALA A 110 -10.68 6.04 -17.73
C ALA A 110 -9.30 5.96 -18.43
N GLN A 111 -8.37 5.17 -17.89
CA GLN A 111 -7.04 4.92 -18.45
C GLN A 111 -6.98 3.58 -19.20
N ALA A 112 -8.12 2.92 -19.44
CA ALA A 112 -8.22 1.57 -19.99
C ALA A 112 -7.46 0.49 -19.19
N GLU A 113 -7.21 0.73 -17.90
CA GLU A 113 -6.60 -0.22 -16.98
C GLU A 113 -7.69 -1.12 -16.37
N TRP A 114 -8.20 -2.07 -17.16
CA TRP A 114 -9.40 -2.83 -16.82
C TRP A 114 -9.24 -3.78 -15.63
N THR A 115 -8.12 -4.50 -15.53
CA THR A 115 -7.89 -5.45 -14.43
C THR A 115 -7.93 -4.78 -13.04
N PRO A 116 -7.18 -3.69 -12.77
CA PRO A 116 -7.32 -2.98 -11.50
C PRO A 116 -8.69 -2.31 -11.34
N ALA A 117 -9.33 -1.85 -12.42
CA ALA A 117 -10.70 -1.31 -12.36
C ALA A 117 -11.72 -2.35 -11.88
N ILE A 118 -11.69 -3.57 -12.44
CA ILE A 118 -12.52 -4.71 -12.04
C ILE A 118 -12.30 -5.05 -10.56
N GLY A 119 -11.04 -5.14 -10.14
CA GLY A 119 -10.70 -5.45 -8.75
C GLY A 119 -11.20 -4.38 -7.78
N HIS A 120 -11.11 -3.10 -8.12
CA HIS A 120 -11.67 -2.04 -7.28
C HIS A 120 -13.20 -2.02 -7.28
N ARG A 121 -13.84 -2.31 -8.41
CA ARG A 121 -15.31 -2.37 -8.50
C ARG A 121 -15.88 -3.52 -7.68
N LEU A 122 -15.27 -4.71 -7.69
CA LEU A 122 -15.72 -5.82 -6.85
C LEU A 122 -15.52 -5.53 -5.35
N ARG A 123 -14.43 -4.84 -4.99
CA ARG A 123 -14.24 -4.38 -3.60
C ARG A 123 -15.28 -3.35 -3.17
N ALA A 124 -15.72 -2.48 -4.08
CA ALA A 124 -16.83 -1.58 -3.80
C ALA A 124 -18.12 -2.35 -3.51
N VAL A 125 -18.43 -3.40 -4.28
CA VAL A 125 -19.58 -4.27 -4.04
C VAL A 125 -19.51 -4.93 -2.66
N ALA A 126 -18.38 -5.56 -2.34
CA ALA A 126 -18.18 -6.18 -1.03
C ALA A 126 -18.37 -5.16 0.10
N ARG A 127 -17.74 -3.99 -0.05
CA ARG A 127 -17.78 -2.93 0.96
C ARG A 127 -19.18 -2.33 1.12
N GLN A 128 -19.92 -2.16 0.03
CA GLN A 128 -21.31 -1.70 0.08
C GLN A 128 -22.19 -2.66 0.88
N LEU A 129 -22.04 -3.97 0.65
CA LEU A 129 -22.81 -4.98 1.39
C LEU A 129 -22.45 -5.01 2.89
N GLU A 130 -21.21 -4.69 3.24
CA GLU A 130 -20.79 -4.52 4.64
C GLU A 130 -21.32 -3.23 5.26
N GLU A 131 -21.24 -2.10 4.54
CA GLU A 131 -21.73 -0.79 4.97
C GLU A 131 -23.26 -0.80 5.16
N ASP A 132 -23.98 -1.51 4.29
CA ASP A 132 -25.44 -1.70 4.38
C ASP A 132 -25.85 -2.75 5.43
N GLY A 133 -24.89 -3.42 6.07
CA GLY A 133 -25.14 -4.46 7.09
C GLY A 133 -25.69 -5.78 6.54
N VAL A 134 -25.65 -5.99 5.22
CA VAL A 134 -26.09 -7.23 4.56
C VAL A 134 -25.10 -8.36 4.83
N LEU A 135 -23.81 -8.05 4.88
CA LEU A 135 -22.74 -8.99 5.21
C LEU A 135 -21.91 -8.48 6.39
N SER A 136 -21.39 -9.41 7.19
CA SER A 136 -20.37 -9.09 8.18
C SER A 136 -19.03 -8.79 7.50
N ALA A 137 -18.30 -7.83 8.06
CA ALA A 137 -16.93 -7.56 7.64
C ALA A 137 -16.03 -8.76 7.93
N ALA A 138 -15.31 -9.23 6.91
CA ALA A 138 -14.44 -10.38 7.02
C ALA A 138 -13.09 -10.10 6.36
N ALA A 139 -12.03 -10.07 7.17
CA ALA A 139 -10.67 -9.95 6.66
C ALA A 139 -10.33 -11.17 5.80
N GLY A 140 -9.97 -10.94 4.53
CA GLY A 140 -9.52 -11.99 3.63
C GLY A 140 -10.61 -12.76 2.88
N ARG A 141 -11.88 -12.33 2.93
CA ARG A 141 -12.96 -12.95 2.14
C ARG A 141 -12.60 -12.98 0.65
N THR A 142 -12.68 -14.16 0.04
CA THR A 142 -12.45 -14.35 -1.39
C THR A 142 -13.64 -13.88 -2.24
N ALA A 143 -13.44 -13.66 -3.53
CA ALA A 143 -14.52 -13.28 -4.45
C ALA A 143 -15.61 -14.35 -4.53
N THR A 144 -15.23 -15.63 -4.49
CA THR A 144 -16.17 -16.76 -4.53
C THR A 144 -17.00 -16.85 -3.26
N GLU A 145 -16.38 -16.66 -2.08
CA GLU A 145 -17.11 -16.60 -0.81
C GLU A 145 -18.04 -15.38 -0.75
N LEU A 146 -17.59 -14.22 -1.24
CA LEU A 146 -18.45 -13.05 -1.41
C LEU A 146 -19.67 -13.38 -2.25
N ALA A 147 -19.50 -14.03 -3.40
CA ALA A 147 -20.62 -14.38 -4.25
C ALA A 147 -21.58 -15.37 -3.59
N GLN A 148 -21.04 -16.34 -2.84
CA GLN A 148 -21.84 -17.33 -2.13
C GLN A 148 -22.66 -16.68 -1.00
N ASP A 149 -22.03 -15.86 -0.16
CA ASP A 149 -22.68 -15.22 0.97
C ASP A 149 -23.66 -14.13 0.52
N ALA A 150 -23.26 -13.29 -0.44
CA ALA A 150 -24.14 -12.28 -1.01
C ALA A 150 -25.31 -12.91 -1.78
N GLY A 151 -25.08 -14.02 -2.49
CA GLY A 151 -26.13 -14.77 -3.18
C GLY A 151 -27.14 -15.41 -2.22
N ARG A 152 -26.73 -15.82 -1.02
CA ARG A 152 -27.66 -16.26 0.05
C ARG A 152 -28.48 -15.11 0.59
N ALA A 153 -27.86 -13.96 0.81
CA ALA A 153 -28.54 -12.78 1.34
C ALA A 153 -29.48 -12.14 0.30
N LEU A 154 -29.13 -12.22 -0.98
CA LEU A 154 -29.82 -11.59 -2.11
C LEU A 154 -30.05 -12.60 -3.26
N PRO A 155 -30.98 -13.57 -3.10
CA PRO A 155 -31.16 -14.67 -4.06
C PRO A 155 -31.46 -14.20 -5.49
N ASP A 156 -32.23 -13.13 -5.65
CA ASP A 156 -32.60 -12.57 -6.95
C ASP A 156 -31.39 -12.11 -7.80
N ARG A 157 -30.22 -11.93 -7.17
CA ARG A 157 -28.98 -11.46 -7.79
C ARG A 157 -27.84 -12.47 -7.69
N ALA A 158 -28.11 -13.69 -7.22
CA ALA A 158 -27.07 -14.69 -6.98
C ALA A 158 -26.24 -15.00 -8.23
N SER A 159 -26.87 -15.09 -9.40
CA SER A 159 -26.17 -15.32 -10.68
C SER A 159 -25.24 -14.18 -11.06
N GLU A 160 -25.64 -12.93 -10.80
CA GLU A 160 -24.81 -11.74 -11.06
C GLU A 160 -23.59 -11.71 -10.15
N PHE A 161 -23.74 -12.07 -8.87
CA PHE A 161 -22.61 -12.21 -7.94
C PHE A 161 -21.63 -13.29 -8.40
N VAL A 162 -22.13 -14.46 -8.81
CA VAL A 162 -21.28 -15.55 -9.33
C VAL A 162 -20.54 -15.11 -10.58
N SER A 163 -21.22 -14.41 -11.50
CA SER A 163 -20.61 -13.87 -12.71
C SER A 163 -19.50 -12.85 -12.40
N ALA A 164 -19.75 -11.90 -11.49
CA ALA A 164 -18.77 -10.89 -11.10
C ALA A 164 -17.54 -11.51 -10.40
N ALA A 165 -17.74 -12.51 -9.54
CA ALA A 165 -16.64 -13.24 -8.93
C ALA A 165 -15.83 -14.04 -9.96
N GLY A 166 -16.51 -14.66 -10.93
CA GLY A 166 -15.86 -15.34 -12.07
C GLY A 166 -14.98 -14.39 -12.87
N VAL A 167 -15.53 -13.23 -13.27
CA VAL A 167 -14.77 -12.20 -13.99
C VAL A 167 -13.54 -11.75 -13.21
N PHE A 168 -13.66 -11.50 -11.91
CA PHE A 168 -12.53 -11.13 -11.07
C PHE A 168 -11.47 -12.23 -10.99
N ASN A 169 -11.89 -13.48 -10.81
CA ASN A 169 -10.98 -14.62 -10.72
C ASN A 169 -10.23 -14.84 -12.03
N ASP A 170 -10.93 -14.76 -13.16
CA ASP A 170 -10.34 -14.87 -14.51
C ASP A 170 -9.21 -13.85 -14.72
N VAL A 171 -9.46 -12.57 -14.37
CA VAL A 171 -8.49 -11.49 -14.63
C VAL A 171 -7.38 -11.41 -13.58
N SER A 172 -7.64 -11.88 -12.36
CA SER A 172 -6.66 -11.82 -11.26
C SER A 172 -5.78 -13.06 -11.17
N TYR A 173 -6.33 -14.23 -11.53
CA TYR A 173 -5.69 -15.53 -11.35
C TYR A 173 -5.71 -16.40 -12.61
N GLY A 174 -6.63 -16.18 -13.54
CA GLY A 174 -6.82 -17.01 -14.75
C GLY A 174 -6.04 -16.56 -15.99
N GLU A 175 -5.12 -15.59 -15.87
CA GLU A 175 -4.36 -15.01 -16.99
C GLU A 175 -5.21 -14.44 -18.13
N VAL A 176 -6.49 -14.15 -17.85
CA VAL A 176 -7.40 -13.57 -18.84
C VAL A 176 -7.25 -12.05 -18.86
N PRO A 177 -7.12 -11.40 -20.02
CA PRO A 177 -7.09 -9.95 -20.10
C PRO A 177 -8.37 -9.32 -19.53
N GLY A 178 -8.21 -8.29 -18.69
CA GLY A 178 -9.32 -7.42 -18.34
C GLY A 178 -9.79 -6.64 -19.56
N THR A 179 -11.09 -6.59 -19.80
CA THR A 179 -11.71 -5.83 -20.90
C THR A 179 -12.78 -4.90 -20.35
N GLU A 180 -13.18 -3.92 -21.15
CA GLU A 180 -14.27 -3.01 -20.82
C GLU A 180 -15.59 -3.78 -20.55
N ASP A 181 -15.94 -4.74 -21.39
CA ASP A 181 -17.15 -5.56 -21.24
C ASP A 181 -17.18 -6.33 -19.90
N ARG A 182 -16.04 -6.91 -19.52
CA ARG A 182 -15.85 -7.56 -18.22
C ARG A 182 -15.97 -6.57 -17.05
N TYR A 183 -15.43 -5.36 -17.20
CA TYR A 183 -15.62 -4.29 -16.23
C TYR A 183 -17.09 -3.89 -16.10
N GLN A 184 -17.80 -3.74 -17.23
CA GLN A 184 -19.22 -3.40 -17.25
C GLN A 184 -20.08 -4.47 -16.56
N THR A 185 -19.73 -5.75 -16.67
CA THR A 185 -20.39 -6.84 -15.95
C THR A 185 -20.38 -6.62 -14.43
N VAL A 186 -19.22 -6.27 -13.87
CA VAL A 186 -19.09 -6.00 -12.43
C VAL A 186 -19.72 -4.66 -12.03
N ALA A 187 -19.62 -3.64 -12.90
CA ALA A 187 -20.24 -2.34 -12.67
C ALA A 187 -21.78 -2.41 -12.64
N ALA A 188 -22.38 -3.21 -13.52
CA ALA A 188 -23.84 -3.38 -13.58
C ALA A 188 -24.40 -3.98 -12.28
N LEU A 189 -23.70 -4.95 -11.68
CA LEU A 189 -24.03 -5.50 -10.36
C LEU A 189 -23.97 -4.42 -9.28
N ASP A 190 -22.88 -3.65 -9.22
CA ASP A 190 -22.72 -2.58 -8.24
C ASP A 190 -23.80 -1.49 -8.37
N ASP A 191 -24.11 -1.06 -9.60
CA ASP A 191 -25.15 -0.08 -9.87
C ASP A 191 -26.56 -0.61 -9.56
N ALA A 192 -26.77 -1.93 -9.62
CA ALA A 192 -28.02 -2.56 -9.19
C ALA A 192 -28.17 -2.56 -7.66
N LEU A 193 -27.08 -2.66 -6.91
CA LEU A 193 -27.09 -2.58 -5.44
C LEU A 193 -27.40 -1.15 -4.95
N GLY A 194 -26.77 -0.14 -5.56
CA GLY A 194 -26.97 1.27 -5.18
C GLY A 194 -28.38 1.82 -5.45
N ARG A 195 -29.20 1.11 -6.24
CA ARG A 195 -30.59 1.48 -6.52
C ARG A 195 -31.61 0.93 -5.50
N ARG A 196 -31.18 0.23 -4.45
CA ARG A 196 -32.10 -0.14 -3.36
C ARG A 196 -32.42 1.10 -2.50
N PRO A 197 -33.71 1.38 -2.23
CA PRO A 197 -34.08 2.21 -1.11
C PRO A 197 -33.57 1.53 0.17
N SER A 198 -32.89 2.29 1.02
CA SER A 198 -32.49 1.87 2.36
C SER A 198 -33.73 1.66 3.25
N THR A 199 -34.42 0.55 3.05
CA THR A 199 -35.50 0.11 3.94
C THR A 199 -34.87 -0.53 5.17
N GLY A 200 -34.42 0.28 6.13
CA GLY A 200 -33.81 -0.29 7.33
C GLY A 200 -33.12 0.63 8.33
N ALA A 201 -33.49 1.91 8.45
CA ALA A 201 -32.99 2.78 9.52
C ALA A 201 -34.13 3.51 10.28
N ALA A 202 -35.29 2.86 10.41
CA ALA A 202 -36.43 3.39 11.15
C ALA A 202 -37.09 2.30 12.00
N SER A 203 -36.38 1.79 13.01
CA SER A 203 -36.94 1.10 14.19
C SER A 203 -35.90 0.95 15.31
N GLN A 204 -35.16 2.02 15.61
CA GLN A 204 -34.55 2.22 16.93
C GLN A 204 -34.89 3.64 17.40
N ALA A 205 -36.17 3.99 17.30
CA ALA A 205 -36.71 5.14 18.01
C ALA A 205 -37.14 4.66 19.41
N SER A 206 -36.36 5.10 20.40
CA SER A 206 -36.83 5.45 21.74
C SER A 206 -37.48 4.34 22.59
N SER A 207 -36.65 3.54 23.28
CA SER A 207 -36.98 3.18 24.66
C SER A 207 -36.42 4.26 25.59
N ALA A 208 -37.19 5.35 25.74
CA ALA A 208 -36.96 6.36 26.75
C ALA A 208 -36.85 5.69 28.14
N GLN A 209 -35.66 5.70 28.73
CA GLN A 209 -35.48 5.39 30.15
C GLN A 209 -36.04 6.55 30.98
N PRO A 210 -36.98 6.30 31.92
CA PRO A 210 -37.39 7.34 32.85
C PRO A 210 -36.25 7.65 33.83
N PRO A 211 -35.96 8.93 34.10
CA PRO A 211 -35.06 9.31 35.17
C PRO A 211 -35.73 9.15 36.54
N TRP A 212 -34.90 9.05 37.58
CA TRP A 212 -35.15 9.25 39.02
C TRP A 212 -35.86 8.14 39.86
N ALA A 213 -35.19 7.76 40.96
CA ALA A 213 -35.78 7.23 42.19
C ALA A 213 -35.16 7.98 43.38
N PRO A 214 -35.94 8.45 44.38
CA PRO A 214 -35.39 9.10 45.56
C PRO A 214 -35.11 8.08 46.67
N VAL A 215 -33.98 8.28 47.35
CA VAL A 215 -33.64 7.59 48.59
C VAL A 215 -34.46 8.20 49.73
N ARG A 216 -35.12 7.36 50.51
CA ARG A 216 -35.52 7.63 51.90
C ARG A 216 -35.13 6.43 52.75
#